data_AF-A0AAD2ER71-F1
#
_entry.id   AF-A0AAD2ER71-F1
#
_cell.length_a   1.000
_cell.length_b   1.000
_cell.length_c   1.000
_cell.angle_alpha   90.00
_cell.angle_beta   90.00
_cell.angle_gamma   90.00
#
_symmetry.space_group_name_H-M   'P 1'
#
loop_
_entity.id
_entity.type
_entity.pdbx_description
1 polymer ?
#
loop_
_entity_poly.entity_id
_entity_poly.type
_entity_poly.pdbx_seq_one_letter_code
_entity_poly.pdbx_strand_id
1 'polypeptide(L)'
;MNATSNGPQDRRRRLGDWLPEGEDKLAAFRRELVEQALSRRTTTPTVSAVRALASLIDREPALRMHMARAIDEARDRGYVLGYRDTTELLLAIDHVVTTAPRFNESSMVVCPINALLDWPICMPSGYALFRDRRMNDALKAVLNGWSAFLSGPHSRAYLNTHAPDGWFCPEATRRIGMDQFLCDPTQPYWGFASWNDFFTRRFRAGMRPVAGEDDPKLVVSACEAAPYNITRNARYEDAFWIKAQPYSLRDIFGPGKANLAETFAGGSVYQAFLSAYNYHRWHAPVGGTIVDTYHVEGTYYSCVESEGADPEGLNDSQGYSAAVAARAVITIACDDPGMGTVACVFIGMGEVSSCMIDVTPGQRVRKGEELGFFQYGGSTYCLFFEPDVIESFLVEPPPAGSGEPVKVNAALAHAR
;
A
#
# COMPACT_ATOMS: atom_id res chain seq x y z
N MET A 1 -45.40 14.47 -12.79
CA MET A 1 -45.10 13.50 -11.70
C MET A 1 -43.59 13.32 -11.68
N ASN A 2 -42.97 13.89 -10.65
CA ASN A 2 -41.52 14.07 -10.56
C ASN A 2 -40.80 12.72 -10.45
N ALA A 3 -39.82 12.53 -11.33
CA ALA A 3 -38.75 11.58 -11.15
C ALA A 3 -37.96 11.99 -9.90
N THR A 4 -38.08 11.17 -8.85
CA THR A 4 -37.24 11.27 -7.66
C THR A 4 -35.79 11.00 -8.07
N SER A 5 -34.99 12.05 -7.91
CA SER A 5 -33.55 12.11 -8.04
C SER A 5 -32.84 10.93 -7.38
N ASN A 6 -32.05 10.19 -8.16
CA ASN A 6 -30.94 9.41 -7.63
C ASN A 6 -30.03 10.37 -6.85
N GLY A 7 -29.86 10.11 -5.55
CA GLY A 7 -28.82 10.75 -4.74
C GLY A 7 -27.44 10.51 -5.35
N PRO A 8 -26.47 11.40 -5.09
CA PRO A 8 -25.29 11.54 -5.94
C PRO A 8 -24.40 10.29 -5.85
N GLN A 9 -24.08 9.71 -7.01
CA GLN A 9 -22.93 8.83 -7.24
C GLN A 9 -21.57 9.54 -7.03
N ASP A 10 -21.56 10.70 -6.36
CA ASP A 10 -20.51 11.74 -6.41
C ASP A 10 -19.81 11.96 -5.05
N ARG A 11 -19.62 10.89 -4.28
CA ARG A 11 -18.75 10.89 -3.08
C ARG A 11 -17.87 9.65 -3.04
N ARG A 12 -17.33 9.22 -4.19
CA ARG A 12 -16.22 8.27 -4.16
C ARG A 12 -15.01 9.02 -3.60
N ARG A 13 -14.53 8.61 -2.44
CA ARG A 13 -13.28 9.13 -1.87
C ARG A 13 -12.14 8.46 -2.61
N ARG A 14 -11.71 9.08 -3.71
CA ARG A 14 -10.60 8.61 -4.53
C ARG A 14 -9.33 9.23 -4.01
N LEU A 15 -8.39 8.40 -3.58
CA LEU A 15 -7.04 8.81 -3.24
C LEU A 15 -6.06 8.13 -4.18
N GLY A 16 -5.02 8.84 -4.55
CA GLY A 16 -3.84 8.26 -5.16
C GLY A 16 -3.56 8.73 -6.57
N ASP A 17 -2.33 8.45 -6.98
CA ASP A 17 -1.72 8.74 -8.28
C ASP A 17 -0.65 7.64 -8.51
N TRP A 18 -1.01 6.37 -8.26
CA TRP A 18 -0.07 5.22 -8.32
C TRP A 18 0.32 4.85 -9.73
N LEU A 19 -0.63 5.03 -10.63
CA LEU A 19 -0.49 4.77 -12.04
C LEU A 19 -0.43 6.12 -12.76
N PRO A 20 0.17 6.19 -13.96
CA PRO A 20 0.16 7.41 -14.74
C PRO A 20 -1.28 7.91 -14.92
N GLU A 21 -1.52 9.21 -14.72
CA GLU A 21 -2.84 9.79 -14.97
C GLU A 21 -3.20 9.65 -16.46
N GLY A 22 -4.25 8.89 -16.73
CA GLY A 22 -4.79 8.62 -18.06
C GLY A 22 -4.45 7.23 -18.59
N GLU A 23 -5.49 6.49 -19.00
CA GLU A 23 -5.40 5.12 -19.51
C GLU A 23 -4.43 4.99 -20.71
N ASP A 24 -4.33 6.00 -21.58
CA ASP A 24 -3.41 5.95 -22.72
C ASP A 24 -1.94 5.84 -22.30
N LYS A 25 -1.55 6.56 -21.24
CA LYS A 25 -0.17 6.52 -20.71
C LYS A 25 0.10 5.20 -20.01
N LEU A 26 -0.86 4.69 -19.24
CA LEU A 26 -0.76 3.41 -18.55
C LEU A 26 -0.71 2.24 -19.55
N ALA A 27 -1.53 2.27 -20.59
CA ALA A 27 -1.50 1.31 -21.68
C ALA A 27 -0.16 1.33 -22.43
N ALA A 28 0.40 2.51 -22.71
CA ALA A 28 1.73 2.64 -23.31
C ALA A 28 2.83 2.03 -22.42
N PHE A 29 2.77 2.30 -21.11
CA PHE A 29 3.70 1.72 -20.15
C PHE A 29 3.59 0.20 -20.07
N ARG A 30 2.37 -0.36 -20.03
CA ARG A 30 2.13 -1.81 -20.08
C ARG A 30 2.73 -2.44 -21.35
N ARG A 31 2.48 -1.83 -22.52
CA ARG A 31 3.04 -2.32 -23.80
C ARG A 31 4.56 -2.35 -23.78
N GLU A 32 5.20 -1.30 -23.28
CA GLU A 32 6.66 -1.24 -23.18
C GLU A 32 7.21 -2.37 -22.30
N LEU A 33 6.61 -2.62 -21.14
CA LEU A 33 7.01 -3.73 -20.26
C LEU A 33 6.88 -5.09 -20.95
N VAL A 34 5.78 -5.32 -21.65
CA VAL A 34 5.53 -6.58 -22.36
C VAL A 34 6.49 -6.73 -23.54
N GLU A 35 6.74 -5.67 -24.32
CA GLU A 35 7.72 -5.68 -25.42
C GLU A 35 9.13 -6.01 -24.93
N GLN A 36 9.56 -5.41 -23.82
CA GLN A 36 10.85 -5.73 -23.19
C GLN A 36 10.90 -7.20 -22.75
N ALA A 37 9.84 -7.70 -22.13
CA ALA A 37 9.76 -9.09 -21.70
C ALA A 37 9.84 -10.07 -22.89
N LEU A 38 9.11 -9.78 -23.97
CA LEU A 38 9.07 -10.59 -25.20
C LEU A 38 10.35 -10.50 -26.03
N SER A 39 11.16 -9.45 -25.86
CA SER A 39 12.48 -9.35 -26.50
C SER A 39 13.51 -10.33 -25.93
N ARG A 40 13.24 -10.90 -24.73
CA ARG A 40 14.09 -11.93 -24.10
C ARG A 40 13.96 -13.23 -24.90
N ARG A 41 15.05 -14.00 -25.01
CA ARG A 41 15.08 -15.29 -25.75
C ARG A 41 14.29 -16.43 -25.08
N THR A 42 13.54 -16.15 -24.02
CA THR A 42 12.89 -17.13 -23.15
C THR A 42 11.38 -17.13 -23.38
N THR A 43 10.83 -18.30 -23.67
CA THR A 43 9.38 -18.50 -23.85
C THR A 43 8.68 -18.96 -22.57
N THR A 44 9.43 -19.10 -21.47
CA THR A 44 8.91 -19.49 -20.15
C THR A 44 9.57 -18.65 -19.04
N PRO A 45 8.91 -18.45 -17.89
CA PRO A 45 9.49 -17.73 -16.77
C PRO A 45 10.81 -18.31 -16.29
N THR A 46 11.80 -17.44 -16.09
CA THR A 46 13.14 -17.81 -15.66
C THR A 46 13.26 -17.86 -14.14
N VAL A 47 12.60 -16.95 -13.43
CA VAL A 47 12.61 -16.83 -11.97
C VAL A 47 11.78 -17.96 -11.36
N SER A 48 12.36 -18.62 -10.34
CA SER A 48 11.76 -19.81 -9.72
C SER A 48 10.35 -19.57 -9.17
N ALA A 49 10.14 -18.44 -8.48
CA ALA A 49 8.84 -18.06 -7.94
C ALA A 49 7.80 -17.80 -9.03
N VAL A 50 8.17 -17.14 -10.13
CA VAL A 50 7.26 -16.87 -11.25
C VAL A 50 6.94 -18.16 -12.01
N ARG A 51 7.90 -19.07 -12.14
CA ARG A 51 7.67 -20.41 -12.69
C ARG A 51 6.75 -21.25 -11.81
N ALA A 52 6.87 -21.15 -10.49
CA ALA A 52 5.96 -21.79 -9.55
C ALA A 52 4.54 -21.23 -9.68
N LEU A 53 4.38 -19.90 -9.79
CA LEU A 53 3.09 -19.25 -10.08
C LEU A 53 2.50 -19.74 -11.41
N ALA A 54 3.29 -19.78 -12.47
CA ALA A 54 2.87 -20.29 -13.78
C ALA A 54 2.39 -21.75 -13.70
N SER A 55 3.17 -22.59 -13.00
CA SER A 55 2.82 -23.99 -12.77
C SER A 55 1.57 -24.17 -11.92
N LEU A 56 1.34 -23.30 -10.93
CA LEU A 56 0.12 -23.32 -10.11
C LEU A 56 -1.09 -23.01 -10.98
N ILE A 57 -1.04 -21.92 -11.75
CA ILE A 57 -2.12 -21.51 -12.63
C ILE A 57 -2.42 -22.62 -13.65
N ASP A 58 -1.41 -23.25 -14.25
CA ASP A 58 -1.65 -24.30 -15.24
C ASP A 58 -2.30 -25.57 -14.65
N ARG A 59 -1.88 -25.98 -13.44
CA ARG A 59 -2.36 -27.22 -12.81
C ARG A 59 -3.73 -27.08 -12.14
N GLU A 60 -4.12 -25.87 -11.74
CA GLU A 60 -5.37 -25.60 -11.04
C GLU A 60 -6.44 -25.08 -12.02
N PRO A 61 -7.42 -25.92 -12.43
CA PRO A 61 -8.36 -25.54 -13.49
C PRO A 61 -9.15 -24.27 -13.20
N ALA A 62 -9.52 -24.06 -11.94
CA ALA A 62 -10.23 -22.85 -11.52
C ALA A 62 -9.37 -21.59 -11.66
N LEU A 63 -8.09 -21.64 -11.25
CA LEU A 63 -7.18 -20.51 -11.37
C LEU A 63 -6.87 -20.20 -12.83
N ARG A 64 -6.63 -21.23 -13.66
CA ARG A 64 -6.44 -21.08 -15.12
C ARG A 64 -7.64 -20.41 -15.77
N MET A 65 -8.84 -20.91 -15.47
CA MET A 65 -10.09 -20.39 -16.02
C MET A 65 -10.30 -18.93 -15.60
N HIS A 66 -10.15 -18.62 -14.31
CA HIS A 66 -10.37 -17.26 -13.83
C HIS A 66 -9.33 -16.26 -14.35
N MET A 67 -8.06 -16.64 -14.47
CA MET A 67 -7.02 -15.79 -15.06
C MET A 67 -7.31 -15.49 -16.53
N ALA A 68 -7.56 -16.53 -17.34
CA ALA A 68 -7.87 -16.34 -18.76
C ALA A 68 -9.12 -15.46 -18.95
N ARG A 69 -10.19 -15.75 -18.18
CA ARG A 69 -11.42 -14.97 -18.25
C ARG A 69 -11.24 -13.54 -17.77
N ALA A 70 -10.46 -13.27 -16.74
CA ALA A 70 -10.23 -11.90 -16.27
C ALA A 70 -9.51 -11.06 -17.35
N ILE A 71 -8.57 -11.66 -18.08
CA ILE A 71 -7.89 -11.03 -19.22
C ILE A 71 -8.88 -10.76 -20.36
N ASP A 72 -9.68 -11.76 -20.74
CA ASP A 72 -10.67 -11.62 -21.82
C ASP A 72 -11.75 -10.59 -21.44
N GLU A 73 -12.28 -10.63 -20.22
CA GLU A 73 -13.28 -9.69 -19.70
C GLU A 73 -12.78 -8.24 -19.73
N ALA A 74 -11.50 -8.00 -19.40
CA ALA A 74 -10.91 -6.67 -19.50
C ALA A 74 -10.77 -6.21 -20.95
N ARG A 75 -10.36 -7.09 -21.86
CA ARG A 75 -10.21 -6.78 -23.29
C ARG A 75 -11.56 -6.54 -23.97
N ASP A 76 -12.57 -7.33 -23.63
CA ASP A 76 -13.95 -7.19 -24.14
C ASP A 76 -14.58 -5.84 -23.74
N ARG A 77 -14.14 -5.27 -22.61
CA ARG A 77 -14.50 -3.91 -22.17
C ARG A 77 -13.69 -2.80 -22.85
N GLY A 78 -12.75 -3.15 -23.72
CA GLY A 78 -11.95 -2.20 -24.50
C GLY A 78 -10.65 -1.75 -23.84
N TYR A 79 -10.26 -2.33 -22.70
CA TYR A 79 -9.02 -1.96 -22.03
C TYR A 79 -7.78 -2.51 -22.74
N VAL A 80 -6.69 -1.75 -22.71
CA VAL A 80 -5.43 -2.14 -23.39
C VAL A 80 -4.43 -2.65 -22.37
N LEU A 81 -4.31 -3.98 -22.30
CA LEU A 81 -3.43 -4.68 -21.36
C LEU A 81 -1.96 -4.75 -21.79
N GLY A 82 -1.67 -4.57 -23.08
CA GLY A 82 -0.32 -4.76 -23.64
C GLY A 82 0.11 -6.22 -23.83
N TYR A 83 -0.59 -7.18 -23.24
CA TYR A 83 -0.40 -8.62 -23.43
C TYR A 83 -1.71 -9.30 -23.89
N ARG A 84 -1.58 -10.46 -24.53
CA ARG A 84 -2.67 -11.21 -25.16
C ARG A 84 -3.29 -12.27 -24.25
N ASP A 85 -2.47 -12.90 -23.43
CA ASP A 85 -2.84 -14.05 -22.63
C ASP A 85 -2.01 -14.16 -21.34
N THR A 86 -2.33 -15.17 -20.54
CA THR A 86 -1.64 -15.49 -19.28
C THR A 86 -0.14 -15.73 -19.46
N THR A 87 0.31 -16.26 -20.59
CA THR A 87 1.72 -16.56 -20.84
C THR A 87 2.52 -15.26 -20.96
N GLU A 88 2.03 -14.32 -21.78
CA GLU A 88 2.69 -13.02 -21.93
C GLU A 88 2.67 -12.20 -20.64
N LEU A 89 1.56 -12.25 -19.88
CA LEU A 89 1.50 -11.63 -18.55
C LEU A 89 2.57 -12.21 -17.61
N LEU A 90 2.72 -13.53 -17.55
CA LEU A 90 3.72 -14.18 -16.69
C LEU A 90 5.16 -13.88 -17.13
N LEU A 91 5.42 -13.75 -18.44
CA LEU A 91 6.71 -13.32 -18.95
C LEU A 91 7.00 -11.85 -18.59
N ALA A 92 5.98 -10.99 -18.64
CA ALA A 92 6.10 -9.60 -18.20
C ALA A 92 6.42 -9.50 -16.70
N ILE A 93 5.72 -10.26 -15.85
CA ILE A 93 6.03 -10.35 -14.42
C ILE A 93 7.44 -10.89 -14.20
N ASP A 94 7.86 -11.94 -14.92
CA ASP A 94 9.22 -12.50 -14.85
C ASP A 94 10.30 -11.47 -15.19
N HIS A 95 10.06 -10.62 -16.19
CA HIS A 95 10.95 -9.51 -16.53
C HIS A 95 10.99 -8.48 -15.40
N VAL A 96 9.83 -8.00 -14.97
CA VAL A 96 9.71 -6.97 -13.93
C VAL A 96 10.51 -7.33 -12.67
N VAL A 97 10.33 -8.55 -12.15
CA VAL A 97 10.98 -8.98 -10.89
C VAL A 97 12.50 -9.19 -11.01
N THR A 98 13.07 -8.99 -12.19
CA THR A 98 14.52 -9.01 -12.45
C THR A 98 15.11 -7.63 -12.74
N THR A 99 14.28 -6.58 -12.69
CA THR A 99 14.68 -5.21 -13.00
C THR A 99 14.59 -4.29 -11.79
N ALA A 100 15.48 -3.29 -11.77
CA ALA A 100 15.41 -2.20 -10.82
C ALA A 100 14.35 -1.18 -11.25
N PRO A 101 13.57 -0.61 -10.32
CA PRO A 101 12.64 0.45 -10.64
C PRO A 101 13.34 1.69 -11.18
N ARG A 102 12.80 2.23 -12.27
CA ARG A 102 13.28 3.46 -12.90
C ARG A 102 12.36 4.64 -12.57
N PHE A 103 12.91 5.84 -12.55
CA PHE A 103 12.11 7.05 -12.44
C PHE A 103 11.29 7.24 -13.72
N ASN A 104 10.10 7.82 -13.60
CA ASN A 104 9.25 8.14 -14.74
C ASN A 104 8.58 9.49 -14.47
N GLU A 105 8.82 10.48 -15.33
CA GLU A 105 8.24 11.81 -15.16
C GLU A 105 6.71 11.82 -15.30
N SER A 106 6.18 10.87 -16.08
CA SER A 106 4.76 10.73 -16.41
C SER A 106 3.97 9.89 -15.39
N SER A 107 4.65 9.22 -14.46
CA SER A 107 4.00 8.31 -13.51
C SER A 107 4.78 8.20 -12.21
N MET A 108 4.08 8.36 -11.09
CA MET A 108 4.70 8.44 -9.77
C MET A 108 5.12 7.05 -9.29
N VAL A 109 6.40 6.69 -9.43
CA VAL A 109 6.96 5.37 -9.06
C VAL A 109 6.07 4.25 -9.62
N VAL A 110 6.28 3.83 -10.86
CA VAL A 110 5.38 2.82 -11.41
C VAL A 110 5.51 1.55 -10.57
N CYS A 111 4.38 1.07 -10.06
CA CYS A 111 4.19 -0.28 -9.56
C CYS A 111 3.90 -1.16 -10.79
N PRO A 112 4.94 -1.69 -11.49
CA PRO A 112 4.77 -2.36 -12.77
C PRO A 112 3.87 -3.59 -12.72
N ILE A 113 3.87 -4.35 -11.60
CA ILE A 113 2.99 -5.51 -11.49
C ILE A 113 1.55 -5.04 -11.31
N ASN A 114 1.32 -3.99 -10.51
CA ASN A 114 0.00 -3.35 -10.41
C ASN A 114 -0.46 -2.86 -11.78
N ALA A 115 0.40 -2.17 -12.54
CA ALA A 115 0.07 -1.72 -13.89
C ALA A 115 -0.35 -2.88 -14.81
N LEU A 116 0.35 -4.02 -14.76
CA LEU A 116 0.02 -5.21 -15.55
C LEU A 116 -1.31 -5.86 -15.11
N LEU A 117 -1.66 -5.80 -13.82
CA LEU A 117 -2.82 -6.47 -13.25
C LEU A 117 -4.06 -5.57 -13.07
N ASP A 118 -3.89 -4.26 -13.17
CA ASP A 118 -4.87 -3.17 -12.93
C ASP A 118 -6.29 -3.47 -13.44
N TRP A 119 -6.42 -3.86 -14.71
CA TRP A 119 -7.72 -4.23 -15.24
C TRP A 119 -8.17 -5.65 -14.85
N PRO A 120 -7.34 -6.70 -15.01
CA PRO A 120 -7.73 -8.04 -14.55
C PRO A 120 -8.25 -8.10 -13.11
N ILE A 121 -7.68 -7.34 -12.17
CA ILE A 121 -8.02 -7.42 -10.73
C ILE A 121 -9.43 -6.92 -10.41
N CYS A 122 -9.99 -6.04 -11.25
CA CYS A 122 -11.34 -5.50 -11.10
C CYS A 122 -12.38 -6.12 -12.06
N MET A 123 -12.06 -7.25 -12.69
CA MET A 123 -13.00 -8.02 -13.51
C MET A 123 -13.76 -9.07 -12.69
N PRO A 124 -14.98 -9.48 -13.12
CA PRO A 124 -15.76 -10.52 -12.44
C PRO A 124 -14.97 -11.80 -12.09
N SER A 125 -14.21 -12.32 -13.06
CA SER A 125 -13.34 -13.49 -12.83
C SER A 125 -12.09 -13.15 -12.00
N GLY A 126 -11.64 -11.90 -12.06
CA GLY A 126 -10.52 -11.38 -11.28
C GLY A 126 -10.82 -11.32 -9.78
N TYR A 127 -11.99 -10.84 -9.39
CA TYR A 127 -12.38 -10.76 -7.98
C TYR A 127 -12.23 -12.10 -7.25
N ALA A 128 -12.67 -13.20 -7.89
CA ALA A 128 -12.52 -14.54 -7.33
C ALA A 128 -11.05 -14.98 -7.31
N LEU A 129 -10.32 -14.76 -8.41
CA LEU A 129 -8.92 -15.16 -8.56
C LEU A 129 -8.01 -14.56 -7.50
N PHE A 130 -8.06 -13.24 -7.32
CA PHE A 130 -7.14 -12.52 -6.42
C PHE A 130 -7.57 -12.58 -4.95
N ARG A 131 -8.69 -13.23 -4.64
CA ARG A 131 -9.10 -13.62 -3.28
C ARG A 131 -8.74 -15.07 -2.95
N ASP A 132 -8.31 -15.88 -3.93
CA ASP A 132 -7.91 -17.26 -3.68
C ASP A 132 -6.59 -17.31 -2.90
N ARG A 133 -6.57 -18.08 -1.81
CA ARG A 133 -5.41 -18.20 -0.93
C ARG A 133 -4.18 -18.75 -1.67
N ARG A 134 -4.34 -19.75 -2.55
CA ARG A 134 -3.22 -20.35 -3.28
C ARG A 134 -2.58 -19.35 -4.22
N MET A 135 -3.42 -18.52 -4.86
CA MET A 135 -2.95 -17.42 -5.71
C MET A 135 -2.15 -16.41 -4.89
N ASN A 136 -2.65 -16.00 -3.73
CA ASN A 136 -1.95 -15.04 -2.86
C ASN A 136 -0.67 -15.60 -2.24
N ASP A 137 -0.64 -16.89 -1.88
CA ASP A 137 0.58 -17.57 -1.43
C ASP A 137 1.67 -17.57 -2.52
N ALA A 138 1.29 -17.79 -3.78
CA ALA A 138 2.21 -17.74 -4.92
C ALA A 138 2.67 -16.31 -5.26
N LEU A 139 1.75 -15.33 -5.20
CA LEU A 139 2.08 -13.91 -5.38
C LEU A 139 3.04 -13.43 -4.29
N LYS A 140 2.81 -13.81 -3.03
CA LYS A 140 3.73 -13.53 -1.91
C LYS A 140 5.14 -14.03 -2.21
N ALA A 141 5.28 -15.25 -2.73
CA ALA A 141 6.60 -15.80 -3.07
C ALA A 141 7.30 -15.00 -4.18
N VAL A 142 6.56 -14.54 -5.19
CA VAL A 142 7.08 -13.67 -6.26
C VAL A 142 7.54 -12.33 -5.69
N LEU A 143 6.69 -11.67 -4.90
CA LEU A 143 6.98 -10.37 -4.31
C LEU A 143 8.14 -10.42 -3.31
N ASN A 144 8.23 -11.47 -2.50
CA ASN A 144 9.37 -11.68 -1.60
C ASN A 144 10.68 -11.87 -2.37
N GLY A 145 10.64 -12.63 -3.48
CA GLY A 145 11.81 -12.81 -4.35
C GLY A 145 12.28 -11.49 -4.95
N TRP A 146 11.34 -10.65 -5.40
CA TRP A 146 11.68 -9.33 -5.93
C TRP A 146 12.18 -8.38 -4.83
N SER A 147 11.55 -8.36 -3.65
CA SER A 147 12.03 -7.57 -2.51
C SER A 147 13.48 -7.94 -2.13
N ALA A 148 13.84 -9.23 -2.18
CA ALA A 148 15.22 -9.67 -1.99
C ALA A 148 16.17 -9.12 -3.06
N PHE A 149 15.78 -9.13 -4.34
CA PHE A 149 16.54 -8.48 -5.41
C PHE A 149 16.70 -6.97 -5.18
N LEU A 150 15.62 -6.27 -4.79
CA LEU A 150 15.58 -4.84 -4.51
C LEU A 150 16.39 -4.45 -3.26
N SER A 151 16.72 -5.40 -2.40
CA SER A 151 17.60 -5.21 -1.25
C SER A 151 19.07 -5.44 -1.57
N GLY A 152 19.39 -5.98 -2.75
CA GLY A 152 20.76 -6.23 -3.22
C GLY A 152 21.38 -5.09 -4.03
N PRO A 153 22.71 -5.06 -4.21
CA PRO A 153 23.43 -3.96 -4.87
C PRO A 153 23.11 -3.81 -6.37
N HIS A 154 22.59 -4.87 -7.02
CA HIS A 154 22.19 -4.84 -8.43
C HIS A 154 20.94 -3.98 -8.69
N SER A 155 20.14 -3.72 -7.65
CA SER A 155 18.94 -2.88 -7.74
C SER A 155 19.24 -1.38 -7.88
N ARG A 156 20.52 -0.98 -7.84
CA ARG A 156 20.94 0.43 -7.91
C ARG A 156 21.06 0.98 -9.34
N ALA A 157 20.66 0.21 -10.35
CA ALA A 157 20.87 0.57 -11.77
C ALA A 157 20.37 1.98 -12.11
N TYR A 158 19.24 2.41 -11.51
CA TYR A 158 18.64 3.73 -11.72
C TYR A 158 18.87 4.72 -10.56
N LEU A 159 19.69 4.39 -9.56
CA LEU A 159 20.10 5.33 -8.50
C LEU A 159 21.24 6.22 -9.01
N ASN A 160 20.94 7.06 -9.99
CA ASN A 160 21.91 7.90 -10.67
C ASN A 160 21.26 9.22 -11.15
N THR A 161 22.07 10.16 -11.64
CA THR A 161 21.62 11.51 -12.02
C THR A 161 21.17 11.63 -13.49
N HIS A 162 21.18 10.55 -14.27
CA HIS A 162 20.82 10.60 -15.69
C HIS A 162 19.32 10.80 -15.84
N ALA A 163 18.92 11.77 -16.66
CA ALA A 163 17.53 11.97 -17.04
C ALA A 163 17.19 11.12 -18.28
N PRO A 164 15.93 10.67 -18.43
CA PRO A 164 14.78 10.96 -17.56
C PRO A 164 14.49 9.87 -16.51
N ASP A 165 15.31 8.83 -16.41
CA ASP A 165 14.97 7.59 -15.69
C ASP A 165 15.78 7.34 -14.40
N GLY A 166 16.76 8.20 -14.12
CA GLY A 166 17.54 8.20 -12.89
C GLY A 166 16.83 8.90 -11.73
N TRP A 167 16.87 8.27 -10.55
CA TRP A 167 16.23 8.75 -9.32
C TRP A 167 16.91 9.95 -8.66
N PHE A 168 18.10 10.32 -9.13
CA PHE A 168 18.81 11.53 -8.70
C PHE A 168 18.85 12.60 -9.80
N CYS A 169 18.06 12.44 -10.86
CA CYS A 169 17.91 13.51 -11.85
C CYS A 169 17.24 14.73 -11.20
N PRO A 170 17.34 15.93 -11.80
CA PRO A 170 16.77 17.16 -11.22
C PRO A 170 15.27 17.04 -10.91
N GLU A 171 14.52 16.36 -11.76
CA GLU A 171 13.07 16.21 -11.59
C GLU A 171 12.70 15.30 -10.42
N ALA A 172 13.31 14.11 -10.33
CA ALA A 172 13.12 13.19 -9.21
C ALA A 172 13.53 13.84 -7.89
N THR A 173 14.70 14.50 -7.87
CA THR A 173 15.24 15.20 -6.70
C THR A 173 14.29 16.26 -6.19
N ARG A 174 13.70 17.04 -7.10
CA ARG A 174 12.71 18.09 -6.80
C ARG A 174 11.40 17.51 -6.26
N ARG A 175 10.84 16.48 -6.93
CA ARG A 175 9.56 15.87 -6.51
C ARG A 175 9.66 15.17 -5.15
N ILE A 176 10.79 14.52 -4.88
CA ILE A 176 11.01 13.79 -3.63
C ILE A 176 11.39 14.74 -2.49
N GLY A 177 12.00 15.89 -2.79
CA GLY A 177 12.60 16.75 -1.75
C GLY A 177 13.82 16.07 -1.13
N MET A 178 14.78 15.67 -1.99
CA MET A 178 15.94 14.87 -1.57
C MET A 178 16.83 15.54 -0.50
N ASP A 179 16.80 16.88 -0.40
CA ASP A 179 17.54 17.65 0.60
C ASP A 179 17.16 17.30 2.05
N GLN A 180 15.93 16.83 2.25
CA GLN A 180 15.38 16.44 3.55
C GLN A 180 15.94 15.12 4.08
N PHE A 181 16.58 14.31 3.25
CA PHE A 181 16.98 12.95 3.60
C PHE A 181 18.48 12.82 3.87
N LEU A 182 18.83 11.80 4.66
CA LEU A 182 20.21 11.40 4.91
C LEU A 182 20.78 10.75 3.65
N CYS A 183 21.36 11.58 2.79
CA CYS A 183 22.11 11.17 1.61
C CYS A 183 23.29 12.13 1.38
N ASP A 184 24.31 11.64 0.67
CA ASP A 184 25.53 12.38 0.38
C ASP A 184 25.85 12.29 -1.11
N PRO A 185 25.60 13.36 -1.90
CA PRO A 185 25.86 13.37 -3.34
C PRO A 185 27.31 13.08 -3.74
N THR A 186 28.27 13.14 -2.81
CA THR A 186 29.68 12.83 -3.06
C THR A 186 29.99 11.33 -2.98
N GLN A 187 29.09 10.52 -2.42
CA GLN A 187 29.25 9.07 -2.31
C GLN A 187 28.62 8.34 -3.51
N PRO A 188 29.13 7.14 -3.86
CA PRO A 188 28.49 6.28 -4.85
C PRO A 188 27.02 6.04 -4.49
N TYR A 189 26.14 6.22 -5.48
CA TYR A 189 24.67 6.08 -5.30
C TYR A 189 24.12 6.94 -4.14
N TRP A 190 24.79 8.05 -3.84
CA TRP A 190 24.48 8.98 -2.76
C TRP A 190 24.48 8.35 -1.34
N GLY A 191 25.18 7.22 -1.18
CA GLY A 191 25.28 6.46 0.06
C GLY A 191 24.30 5.29 0.18
N PHE A 192 23.37 5.12 -0.78
CA PHE A 192 22.38 4.04 -0.73
C PHE A 192 22.95 2.69 -1.19
N ALA A 193 22.75 1.65 -0.39
CA ALA A 193 23.26 0.30 -0.64
C ALA A 193 22.39 -0.48 -1.66
N SER A 194 21.11 -0.13 -1.78
CA SER A 194 20.14 -0.79 -2.65
C SER A 194 18.94 0.12 -2.95
N TRP A 195 18.05 -0.35 -3.82
CA TRP A 195 16.78 0.33 -4.10
C TRP A 195 15.90 0.42 -2.85
N ASN A 196 15.77 -0.66 -2.09
CA ASN A 196 14.99 -0.65 -0.84
C ASN A 196 15.58 0.29 0.21
N ASP A 197 16.91 0.46 0.24
CA ASP A 197 17.58 1.44 1.12
C ASP A 197 17.21 2.88 0.73
N PHE A 198 17.20 3.19 -0.58
CA PHE A 198 16.71 4.49 -1.09
C PHE A 198 15.21 4.70 -0.87
N PHE A 199 14.39 3.67 -1.07
CA PHE A 199 12.95 3.75 -0.88
C PHE A 199 12.60 4.01 0.59
N THR A 200 13.33 3.35 1.50
CA THR A 200 13.21 3.51 2.95
C THR A 200 14.19 4.55 3.50
N ARG A 201 14.58 5.53 2.69
CA ARG A 201 15.46 6.64 3.10
C ARG A 201 15.01 7.28 4.42
N ARG A 202 15.96 7.68 5.25
CA ARG A 202 15.73 8.32 6.55
C ARG A 202 15.80 9.84 6.42
N PHE A 203 14.96 10.56 7.16
CA PHE A 203 15.06 12.02 7.24
C PHE A 203 16.34 12.45 7.97
N ARG A 204 16.86 13.65 7.62
CA ARG A 204 17.84 14.35 8.45
C ARG A 204 17.21 14.72 9.81
N ALA A 205 18.05 14.86 10.83
CA ALA A 205 17.59 15.29 12.14
C ALA A 205 16.87 16.65 12.06
N GLY A 206 15.75 16.78 12.77
CA GLY A 206 14.96 18.01 12.84
C GLY A 206 13.97 18.25 11.68
N MET A 207 13.95 17.41 10.65
CA MET A 207 13.05 17.60 9.49
C MET A 207 11.58 17.33 9.79
N ARG A 208 11.28 16.53 10.83
CA ARG A 208 9.93 16.14 11.26
C ARG A 208 9.82 16.20 12.79
N PRO A 209 9.81 17.40 13.38
CA PRO A 209 9.65 17.57 14.83
C PRO A 209 8.31 16.99 15.29
N VAL A 210 8.28 16.47 16.51
CA VAL A 210 7.07 15.87 17.11
C VAL A 210 6.16 16.96 17.63
N ALA A 211 4.95 17.06 17.06
CA ALA A 211 3.95 18.00 17.56
C ALA A 211 3.52 17.60 18.97
N GLY A 212 3.60 18.56 19.90
CA GLY A 212 3.29 18.35 21.32
C GLY A 212 3.99 17.13 21.90
N GLU A 213 5.31 17.02 21.73
CA GLU A 213 6.13 15.88 22.16
C GLU A 213 5.80 15.41 23.59
N ASP A 214 5.60 16.36 24.51
CA ASP A 214 5.30 16.13 25.93
C ASP A 214 3.79 16.09 26.26
N ASP A 215 2.88 16.35 25.31
CA ASP A 215 1.43 16.31 25.55
C ASP A 215 0.90 14.89 25.34
N PRO A 216 0.62 14.10 26.39
CA PRO A 216 0.20 12.72 26.21
C PRO A 216 -1.11 12.59 25.42
N LYS A 217 -1.99 13.60 25.44
CA LYS A 217 -3.31 13.54 24.80
C LYS A 217 -3.30 13.94 23.32
N LEU A 218 -2.20 14.50 22.83
CA LEU A 218 -2.04 14.81 21.42
C LEU A 218 -1.48 13.59 20.67
N VAL A 219 -2.32 12.99 19.83
CA VAL A 219 -1.94 11.95 18.88
C VAL A 219 -1.31 12.59 17.65
N VAL A 220 -0.18 12.05 17.18
CA VAL A 220 0.48 12.51 15.95
C VAL A 220 0.30 11.53 14.80
N SER A 221 0.48 12.00 13.56
CA SER A 221 0.46 11.15 12.37
C SER A 221 1.60 10.15 12.40
N ALA A 222 1.29 8.87 12.25
CA ALA A 222 2.26 7.79 12.21
C ALA A 222 3.05 7.73 10.88
N CYS A 223 2.53 8.32 9.80
CA CYS A 223 3.10 8.23 8.45
C CYS A 223 3.02 9.59 7.73
N GLU A 224 3.76 9.72 6.61
CA GLU A 224 3.48 10.76 5.61
C GLU A 224 2.37 10.30 4.67
N ALA A 225 1.15 10.79 4.87
CA ALA A 225 -0.02 10.19 4.23
C ALA A 225 -1.18 11.17 4.03
N ALA A 226 -1.90 10.99 2.92
CA ALA A 226 -3.14 11.71 2.64
C ALA A 226 -4.31 11.09 3.41
N PRO A 227 -5.10 11.87 4.17
CA PRO A 227 -6.27 11.38 4.91
C PRO A 227 -7.31 10.72 3.98
N TYR A 228 -7.78 9.52 4.34
CA TYR A 228 -8.77 8.76 3.55
C TYR A 228 -10.14 8.73 4.22
N ASN A 229 -10.18 8.25 5.45
CA ASN A 229 -11.45 8.04 6.13
C ASN A 229 -11.31 8.11 7.64
N ILE A 230 -12.40 8.55 8.27
CA ILE A 230 -12.59 8.51 9.70
C ILE A 230 -13.91 7.79 9.95
N THR A 231 -13.87 6.77 10.77
CA THR A 231 -15.08 6.08 11.23
C THR A 231 -15.15 6.15 12.75
N ARG A 232 -16.34 6.48 13.25
CA ARG A 232 -16.67 6.42 14.67
C ARG A 232 -17.63 5.26 14.90
N ASN A 233 -17.64 4.72 16.11
CA ASN A 233 -18.46 3.56 16.47
C ASN A 233 -18.17 2.33 15.59
N ALA A 234 -16.88 2.04 15.37
CA ALA A 234 -16.44 0.90 14.58
C ALA A 234 -16.96 -0.42 15.17
N ARG A 235 -17.38 -1.34 14.32
CA ARG A 235 -18.08 -2.56 14.74
C ARG A 235 -17.09 -3.71 14.90
N TYR A 236 -17.32 -4.56 15.90
CA TYR A 236 -16.56 -5.81 16.03
C TYR A 236 -16.60 -6.63 14.73
N GLU A 237 -17.78 -6.72 14.11
CA GLU A 237 -18.00 -7.37 12.82
C GLU A 237 -18.92 -6.50 11.94
N ASP A 238 -18.56 -6.33 10.67
CA ASP A 238 -19.33 -5.56 9.69
C ASP A 238 -19.21 -6.11 8.26
N ALA A 239 -20.10 -5.69 7.37
CA ALA A 239 -20.12 -6.09 5.96
C ALA A 239 -19.11 -5.27 5.13
N PHE A 240 -17.81 -5.47 5.33
CA PHE A 240 -16.76 -4.69 4.66
C PHE A 240 -16.70 -4.86 3.12
N TRP A 241 -17.48 -5.79 2.55
CA TRP A 241 -17.57 -6.07 1.10
C TRP A 241 -18.69 -5.32 0.37
N ILE A 242 -19.49 -4.50 1.05
CA ILE A 242 -20.52 -3.66 0.41
C ILE A 242 -19.99 -2.24 0.13
N LYS A 243 -20.83 -1.39 -0.46
CA LYS A 243 -20.49 0.03 -0.70
C LYS A 243 -20.14 0.72 0.61
N ALA A 244 -19.30 1.76 0.52
CA ALA A 244 -18.79 2.54 1.66
C ALA A 244 -17.82 1.81 2.60
N GLN A 245 -17.50 0.54 2.33
CA GLN A 245 -16.34 -0.19 2.90
C GLN A 245 -16.21 -0.03 4.43
N PRO A 246 -17.22 -0.43 5.22
CA PRO A 246 -17.16 -0.31 6.68
C PRO A 246 -16.04 -1.17 7.27
N TYR A 247 -15.50 -0.74 8.41
CA TYR A 247 -14.41 -1.45 9.10
C TYR A 247 -14.96 -2.57 10.00
N SER A 248 -14.63 -3.81 9.65
CA SER A 248 -14.90 -4.99 10.48
C SER A 248 -13.66 -5.32 11.33
N LEU A 249 -13.68 -4.97 12.62
CA LEU A 249 -12.47 -5.05 13.47
C LEU A 249 -11.93 -6.47 13.62
N ARG A 250 -12.81 -7.48 13.74
CA ARG A 250 -12.42 -8.89 13.81
C ARG A 250 -11.62 -9.30 12.59
N ASP A 251 -12.08 -8.89 11.40
CA ASP A 251 -11.42 -9.22 10.15
C ASP A 251 -10.11 -8.45 9.99
N ILE A 252 -10.04 -7.19 10.44
CA ILE A 252 -8.83 -6.35 10.41
C ILE A 252 -7.76 -6.84 11.40
N PHE A 253 -8.10 -7.16 12.65
CA PHE A 253 -7.09 -7.64 13.60
C PHE A 253 -6.66 -9.09 13.33
N GLY A 254 -7.46 -9.84 12.57
CA GLY A 254 -7.11 -11.18 12.10
C GLY A 254 -7.46 -12.30 13.08
N PRO A 255 -7.20 -13.56 12.69
CA PRO A 255 -7.59 -14.73 13.45
C PRO A 255 -6.90 -14.79 14.82
N GLY A 256 -7.64 -15.22 15.85
CA GLY A 256 -7.12 -15.35 17.22
C GLY A 256 -7.00 -14.03 18.00
N LYS A 257 -7.52 -12.92 17.46
CA LYS A 257 -7.44 -11.58 18.05
C LYS A 257 -8.82 -11.00 18.43
N ALA A 258 -9.78 -11.87 18.77
CA ALA A 258 -11.14 -11.47 19.13
C ALA A 258 -11.17 -10.47 20.30
N ASN A 259 -10.44 -10.74 21.37
CA ASN A 259 -10.38 -9.84 22.53
C ASN A 259 -9.83 -8.44 22.16
N LEU A 260 -8.84 -8.39 21.26
CA LEU A 260 -8.32 -7.11 20.77
C LEU A 260 -9.38 -6.35 19.97
N ALA A 261 -10.10 -7.05 19.09
CA ALA A 261 -11.21 -6.46 18.34
C ALA A 261 -12.35 -5.96 19.24
N GLU A 262 -12.64 -6.66 20.34
CA GLU A 262 -13.62 -6.23 21.35
C GLU A 262 -13.18 -4.95 22.07
N THR A 263 -11.89 -4.81 22.42
CA THR A 263 -11.33 -3.59 23.02
C THR A 263 -11.61 -2.33 22.18
N PHE A 264 -11.53 -2.44 20.86
CA PHE A 264 -11.74 -1.32 19.95
C PHE A 264 -13.18 -1.18 19.44
N ALA A 265 -14.08 -2.13 19.77
CA ALA A 265 -15.47 -2.09 19.30
C ALA A 265 -16.22 -0.91 19.96
N GLY A 266 -16.86 -0.08 19.12
CA GLY A 266 -17.44 1.21 19.52
C GLY A 266 -16.45 2.38 19.41
N GLY A 267 -15.18 2.09 19.09
CA GLY A 267 -14.09 3.05 18.97
C GLY A 267 -14.08 3.86 17.69
N SER A 268 -12.97 4.59 17.50
CA SER A 268 -12.72 5.40 16.30
C SER A 268 -11.57 4.82 15.47
N VAL A 269 -11.66 4.95 14.16
CA VAL A 269 -10.66 4.53 13.18
C VAL A 269 -10.28 5.74 12.33
N TYR A 270 -8.99 5.99 12.19
CA TYR A 270 -8.43 6.95 11.23
C TYR A 270 -7.63 6.17 10.19
N GLN A 271 -7.99 6.29 8.92
CA GLN A 271 -7.24 5.70 7.81
C GLN A 271 -6.65 6.80 6.93
N ALA A 272 -5.39 6.61 6.54
CA ALA A 272 -4.72 7.47 5.57
C ALA A 272 -3.79 6.65 4.68
N PHE A 273 -3.52 7.21 3.50
CA PHE A 273 -2.88 6.54 2.38
C PHE A 273 -1.54 7.20 2.06
N LEU A 274 -0.51 6.38 1.88
CA LEU A 274 0.83 6.81 1.51
C LEU A 274 0.93 6.77 -0.01
N SER A 275 1.36 7.87 -0.63
CA SER A 275 1.76 7.90 -2.04
C SER A 275 3.21 7.44 -2.16
N ALA A 276 3.60 6.97 -3.34
CA ALA A 276 4.90 6.38 -3.62
C ALA A 276 6.12 7.27 -3.35
N TYR A 277 5.93 8.59 -3.43
CA TYR A 277 6.99 9.55 -3.14
C TYR A 277 7.12 9.88 -1.66
N ASN A 278 6.12 9.53 -0.85
CA ASN A 278 6.13 9.84 0.57
C ASN A 278 7.24 9.08 1.29
N TYR A 279 7.47 9.48 2.53
CA TYR A 279 8.30 8.72 3.45
C TYR A 279 7.55 7.47 3.94
N HIS A 280 8.13 6.29 3.73
CA HIS A 280 7.48 4.98 3.95
C HIS A 280 7.87 4.30 5.26
N ARG A 281 8.43 5.04 6.22
CA ARG A 281 8.64 4.53 7.58
C ARG A 281 7.55 5.04 8.51
N TRP A 282 7.22 4.23 9.51
CA TRP A 282 6.13 4.46 10.43
C TRP A 282 6.66 4.85 11.79
N HIS A 283 5.95 5.74 12.46
CA HIS A 283 6.33 6.29 13.75
C HIS A 283 5.20 6.10 14.77
N ALA A 284 5.58 6.05 16.05
CA ALA A 284 4.67 5.88 17.15
C ALA A 284 3.76 7.12 17.27
N PRO A 285 2.43 6.99 17.08
CA PRO A 285 1.53 8.13 17.17
C PRO A 285 1.35 8.65 18.61
N VAL A 286 1.76 7.85 19.60
CA VAL A 286 1.69 8.08 21.05
C VAL A 286 2.92 7.46 21.73
N GLY A 287 3.24 7.92 22.94
CA GLY A 287 4.25 7.27 23.79
C GLY A 287 3.64 6.14 24.63
N GLY A 288 4.39 5.07 24.86
CA GLY A 288 3.88 3.93 25.63
C GLY A 288 4.75 2.68 25.59
N THR A 289 4.14 1.55 25.93
CA THR A 289 4.77 0.23 25.86
C THR A 289 4.14 -0.58 24.75
N ILE A 290 4.97 -1.17 23.87
CA ILE A 290 4.50 -2.10 22.84
C ILE A 290 3.93 -3.34 23.53
N VAL A 291 2.65 -3.65 23.28
CA VAL A 291 1.96 -4.79 23.88
C VAL A 291 2.06 -6.01 22.97
N ASP A 292 1.84 -5.82 21.68
CA ASP A 292 1.82 -6.90 20.70
C ASP A 292 2.28 -6.41 19.33
N THR A 293 2.91 -7.31 18.58
CA THR A 293 3.37 -7.08 17.21
C THR A 293 3.21 -8.35 16.41
N TYR A 294 2.49 -8.30 15.30
CA TYR A 294 2.30 -9.48 14.46
C TYR A 294 1.89 -9.12 13.04
N HIS A 295 2.05 -10.08 12.14
CA HIS A 295 1.55 -9.98 10.77
C HIS A 295 0.22 -10.73 10.63
N VAL A 296 -0.65 -10.21 9.77
CA VAL A 296 -1.80 -10.95 9.25
C VAL A 296 -1.55 -11.22 7.77
N GLU A 297 -1.55 -12.49 7.41
CA GLU A 297 -1.51 -12.94 6.02
C GLU A 297 -2.79 -12.51 5.29
N GLY A 298 -2.67 -12.09 4.04
CA GLY A 298 -3.80 -11.55 3.30
C GLY A 298 -3.55 -11.45 1.81
N THR A 299 -4.39 -10.66 1.14
CA THR A 299 -4.34 -10.45 -0.30
C THR A 299 -3.33 -9.37 -0.69
N TYR A 300 -2.92 -9.39 -1.96
CA TYR A 300 -2.01 -8.38 -2.54
C TYR A 300 -2.73 -7.52 -3.58
N TYR A 301 -3.51 -8.12 -4.48
CA TYR A 301 -4.17 -7.43 -5.59
C TYR A 301 -5.69 -7.66 -5.58
N SER A 302 -6.36 -7.35 -4.46
CA SER A 302 -7.80 -7.58 -4.32
C SER A 302 -8.58 -6.27 -4.29
N CYS A 303 -9.50 -6.12 -5.24
CA CYS A 303 -10.42 -4.99 -5.29
C CYS A 303 -11.80 -5.37 -4.72
N VAL A 304 -12.52 -4.37 -4.22
CA VAL A 304 -13.91 -4.53 -3.79
C VAL A 304 -14.85 -4.41 -4.99
N GLU A 305 -15.73 -5.39 -5.17
CA GLU A 305 -16.63 -5.44 -6.33
C GLU A 305 -17.69 -4.32 -6.33
N SER A 306 -18.07 -3.85 -5.14
CA SER A 306 -19.10 -2.84 -4.95
C SER A 306 -18.74 -1.46 -5.50
N GLU A 307 -17.45 -1.18 -5.71
CA GLU A 307 -16.93 0.08 -6.27
C GLU A 307 -16.71 0.02 -7.78
N GLY A 308 -16.71 -1.19 -8.37
CA GLY A 308 -16.61 -1.42 -9.80
C GLY A 308 -15.17 -1.32 -10.33
N ALA A 309 -15.03 -0.83 -11.57
CA ALA A 309 -13.72 -0.68 -12.20
C ALA A 309 -12.94 0.47 -11.55
N ASP A 310 -11.68 0.20 -11.23
CA ASP A 310 -10.74 1.12 -10.61
C ASP A 310 -9.61 1.40 -11.62
N PRO A 311 -9.56 2.59 -12.25
CA PRO A 311 -8.55 2.92 -13.27
C PRO A 311 -7.14 3.08 -12.71
N GLU A 312 -6.97 3.06 -11.39
CA GLU A 312 -5.68 3.07 -10.71
C GLU A 312 -5.47 1.81 -9.86
N GLY A 313 -6.28 0.79 -10.13
CA GLY A 313 -6.18 -0.58 -9.61
C GLY A 313 -6.74 -0.76 -8.21
N LEU A 314 -6.07 -0.22 -7.19
CA LEU A 314 -6.34 -0.52 -5.77
C LEU A 314 -6.79 0.71 -4.96
N ASN A 315 -6.97 1.86 -5.60
CA ASN A 315 -7.25 3.14 -4.97
C ASN A 315 -8.68 3.26 -4.44
N ASP A 316 -9.66 2.66 -5.11
CA ASP A 316 -11.06 2.71 -4.70
C ASP A 316 -11.37 1.67 -3.61
N SER A 317 -10.43 0.78 -3.24
CA SER A 317 -10.64 -0.34 -2.30
C SER A 317 -9.97 -0.18 -0.93
N GLN A 318 -9.56 1.03 -0.53
CA GLN A 318 -8.74 1.26 0.67
C GLN A 318 -9.36 0.75 1.98
N GLY A 319 -10.65 1.02 2.22
CA GLY A 319 -11.34 0.56 3.43
C GLY A 319 -11.48 -0.97 3.45
N TYR A 320 -11.78 -1.57 2.30
CA TYR A 320 -11.84 -3.02 2.10
C TYR A 320 -10.49 -3.69 2.35
N SER A 321 -9.39 -3.12 1.83
CA SER A 321 -8.03 -3.63 1.98
C SER A 321 -7.61 -3.76 3.45
N ALA A 322 -8.12 -2.89 4.35
CA ALA A 322 -7.82 -3.01 5.78
C ALA A 322 -8.22 -4.37 6.37
N ALA A 323 -9.29 -4.98 5.85
CA ALA A 323 -9.76 -6.28 6.32
C ALA A 323 -9.06 -7.47 5.62
N VAL A 324 -8.72 -7.33 4.33
CA VAL A 324 -8.31 -8.48 3.51
C VAL A 324 -6.84 -8.52 3.14
N ALA A 325 -6.16 -7.38 3.05
CA ALA A 325 -4.80 -7.31 2.54
C ALA A 325 -3.78 -7.74 3.60
N ALA A 326 -2.61 -8.19 3.15
CA ALA A 326 -1.49 -8.50 4.03
C ALA A 326 -1.08 -7.23 4.82
N ARG A 327 -0.84 -7.37 6.13
CA ARG A 327 -0.64 -6.21 7.01
C ARG A 327 0.15 -6.55 8.27
N ALA A 328 0.76 -5.54 8.87
CA ALA A 328 1.38 -5.58 10.19
C ALA A 328 0.49 -4.87 11.21
N VAL A 329 0.39 -5.43 12.42
CA VAL A 329 -0.35 -4.85 13.55
C VAL A 329 0.63 -4.63 14.70
N ILE A 330 0.59 -3.42 15.26
CA ILE A 330 1.36 -3.03 16.44
C ILE A 330 0.39 -2.38 17.44
N THR A 331 0.39 -2.85 18.68
CA THR A 331 -0.45 -2.26 19.75
C THR A 331 0.43 -1.61 20.81
N ILE A 332 0.01 -0.43 21.27
CA ILE A 332 0.74 0.40 22.23
C ILE A 332 -0.17 0.66 23.41
N ALA A 333 0.19 0.17 24.59
CA ALA A 333 -0.41 0.62 25.84
C ALA A 333 0.17 2.01 26.16
N CYS A 334 -0.70 3.02 26.12
CA CYS A 334 -0.28 4.41 26.23
C CYS A 334 0.20 4.75 27.64
N ASP A 335 1.15 5.68 27.74
CA ASP A 335 1.63 6.17 29.04
C ASP A 335 0.53 6.90 29.83
N ASP A 336 -0.42 7.54 29.15
CA ASP A 336 -1.66 8.06 29.77
C ASP A 336 -2.74 6.96 29.78
N PRO A 337 -3.17 6.49 30.97
CA PRO A 337 -4.19 5.45 31.09
C PRO A 337 -5.55 5.84 30.48
N GLY A 338 -5.86 7.14 30.37
CA GLY A 338 -7.08 7.63 29.75
C GLY A 338 -7.15 7.39 28.24
N MET A 339 -6.00 7.13 27.60
CA MET A 339 -5.95 6.73 26.19
C MET A 339 -6.08 5.22 25.98
N GLY A 340 -5.89 4.42 27.03
CA GLY A 340 -5.88 2.97 26.94
C GLY A 340 -4.83 2.45 25.95
N THR A 341 -5.27 1.62 25.01
CA THR A 341 -4.45 1.05 23.96
C THR A 341 -4.72 1.74 22.62
N VAL A 342 -3.65 2.03 21.87
CA VAL A 342 -3.75 2.42 20.46
C VAL A 342 -3.23 1.28 19.60
N ALA A 343 -3.99 0.88 18.58
CA ALA A 343 -3.50 -0.07 17.59
C ALA A 343 -3.15 0.65 16.27
N CYS A 344 -1.96 0.38 15.78
CA CYS A 344 -1.47 0.81 14.48
C CYS A 344 -1.49 -0.39 13.52
N VAL A 345 -2.22 -0.28 12.42
CA VAL A 345 -2.31 -1.34 11.40
C VAL A 345 -1.77 -0.80 10.09
N PHE A 346 -0.67 -1.38 9.62
CA PHE A 346 0.05 -0.99 8.41
C PHE A 346 -0.24 -2.00 7.31
N ILE A 347 -0.91 -1.55 6.24
CA ILE A 347 -1.58 -2.41 5.26
C ILE A 347 -0.85 -2.32 3.93
N GLY A 348 -0.40 -3.47 3.44
CA GLY A 348 0.20 -3.60 2.12
C GLY A 348 -0.80 -3.43 0.99
N MET A 349 -0.31 -3.01 -0.17
CA MET A 349 -1.11 -2.83 -1.38
C MET A 349 -0.31 -3.23 -2.63
N GLY A 350 -0.82 -4.18 -3.40
CA GLY A 350 -0.16 -4.66 -4.61
C GLY A 350 1.23 -5.23 -4.34
N GLU A 351 2.22 -4.78 -5.11
CA GLU A 351 3.63 -5.20 -4.97
C GLU A 351 4.28 -4.73 -3.67
N VAL A 352 3.52 -4.00 -2.86
CA VAL A 352 4.00 -3.21 -1.75
C VAL A 352 3.37 -3.76 -0.49
N SER A 353 3.85 -4.91 -0.11
CA SER A 353 3.24 -5.64 0.99
C SER A 353 4.28 -6.15 1.98
N SER A 354 5.52 -5.66 1.85
CA SER A 354 6.61 -5.92 2.79
C SER A 354 6.49 -4.97 3.98
N CYS A 355 5.74 -5.39 5.00
CA CYS A 355 5.47 -4.61 6.20
C CYS A 355 6.50 -4.92 7.30
N MET A 356 7.65 -4.25 7.34
CA MET A 356 8.72 -4.57 8.29
C MET A 356 8.42 -3.97 9.67
N ILE A 357 8.42 -4.81 10.72
CA ILE A 357 8.27 -4.38 12.12
C ILE A 357 9.66 -4.35 12.78
N ASP A 358 10.04 -3.20 13.34
CA ASP A 358 11.36 -2.97 13.98
C ASP A 358 11.28 -2.85 15.51
N VAL A 359 10.09 -3.09 16.09
CA VAL A 359 9.85 -3.04 17.53
C VAL A 359 9.37 -4.39 18.07
N THR A 360 9.55 -4.63 19.36
CA THR A 360 9.17 -5.90 20.01
C THR A 360 8.27 -5.69 21.21
N PRO A 361 7.40 -6.66 21.56
CA PRO A 361 6.58 -6.59 22.78
C PRO A 361 7.43 -6.34 24.04
N GLY A 362 6.96 -5.45 24.90
CA GLY A 362 7.65 -4.98 26.11
C GLY A 362 8.58 -3.79 25.89
N GLN A 363 8.90 -3.41 24.65
CA GLN A 363 9.69 -2.23 24.35
C GLN A 363 8.92 -0.95 24.70
N ARG A 364 9.58 0.01 25.35
CA ARG A 364 9.07 1.38 25.52
C ARG A 364 9.42 2.20 24.29
N VAL A 365 8.45 2.96 23.79
CA VAL A 365 8.63 3.89 22.66
C VAL A 365 8.17 5.28 23.06
N ARG A 366 8.89 6.30 22.60
CA ARG A 366 8.43 7.70 22.69
C ARG A 366 7.55 8.05 21.50
N LYS A 367 6.68 9.04 21.68
CA LYS A 367 5.91 9.60 20.57
C LYS A 367 6.85 10.06 19.46
N GLY A 368 6.55 9.67 18.22
CA GLY A 368 7.37 9.95 17.05
C GLY A 368 8.61 9.06 16.89
N GLU A 369 8.81 8.04 17.71
CA GLU A 369 9.86 7.03 17.52
C GLU A 369 9.47 6.03 16.42
N GLU A 370 10.44 5.55 15.64
CA GLU A 370 10.18 4.65 14.51
C GLU A 370 9.69 3.27 14.99
N LEU A 371 8.65 2.75 14.34
CA LEU A 371 8.03 1.44 14.63
C LEU A 371 8.39 0.38 13.58
N GLY A 372 8.67 0.80 12.36
CA GLY A 372 8.79 -0.09 11.20
C GLY A 372 8.71 0.68 9.88
N PHE A 373 8.56 -0.04 8.76
CA PHE A 373 8.50 0.57 7.44
C PHE A 373 7.93 -0.36 6.35
N PHE A 374 7.41 0.23 5.27
CA PHE A 374 7.14 -0.50 4.03
C PHE A 374 8.40 -0.55 3.16
N GLN A 375 8.70 -1.72 2.59
CA GLN A 375 9.61 -1.79 1.45
C GLN A 375 8.84 -1.63 0.12
N TYR A 376 9.58 -1.43 -0.96
CA TYR A 376 9.15 -0.79 -2.22
C TYR A 376 7.65 -0.79 -2.57
N GLY A 377 7.17 0.45 -2.69
CA GLY A 377 5.89 0.98 -3.20
C GLY A 377 4.89 1.38 -2.08
N GLY A 378 3.61 1.53 -2.41
CA GLY A 378 2.53 2.14 -1.62
C GLY A 378 1.69 1.35 -0.69
N SER A 379 1.04 2.07 0.20
CA SER A 379 0.36 1.43 1.31
C SER A 379 -0.63 2.35 1.97
N THR A 380 -1.43 1.78 2.85
CA THR A 380 -2.37 2.50 3.69
C THR A 380 -2.15 2.11 5.13
N TYR A 381 -2.58 2.93 6.07
CA TYR A 381 -2.53 2.59 7.47
C TYR A 381 -3.76 3.06 8.19
N CYS A 382 -4.07 2.37 9.28
CA CYS A 382 -5.16 2.69 10.18
C CYS A 382 -4.63 2.87 11.60
N LEU A 383 -5.14 3.88 12.30
CA LEU A 383 -5.05 4.01 13.76
C LEU A 383 -6.41 3.70 14.36
N PHE A 384 -6.42 2.83 15.36
CA PHE A 384 -7.61 2.44 16.11
C PHE A 384 -7.50 2.94 17.55
N PHE A 385 -8.60 3.51 18.03
CA PHE A 385 -8.74 4.08 19.36
C PHE A 385 -9.95 3.45 20.06
N GLU A 386 -9.82 3.17 21.35
CA GLU A 386 -10.91 2.64 22.18
C GLU A 386 -12.14 3.58 22.20
N PRO A 387 -13.33 3.07 22.59
CA PRO A 387 -14.53 3.89 22.74
C PRO A 387 -14.31 5.16 23.57
N ASP A 388 -14.88 6.27 23.10
CA ASP A 388 -14.86 7.57 23.78
C ASP A 388 -13.47 8.20 24.04
N VAL A 389 -12.36 7.62 23.57
CA VAL A 389 -11.01 8.17 23.78
C VAL A 389 -10.76 9.45 22.96
N ILE A 390 -11.12 9.47 21.68
CA ILE A 390 -10.85 10.62 20.80
C ILE A 390 -11.96 11.66 20.91
N GLU A 391 -11.60 12.86 21.37
CA GLU A 391 -12.45 14.04 21.37
C GLU A 391 -12.65 14.55 19.93
N SER A 392 -11.53 14.90 19.27
CA SER A 392 -11.55 15.50 17.94
C SER A 392 -10.38 15.03 17.08
N PHE A 393 -10.65 14.87 15.77
CA PHE A 393 -9.60 14.76 14.77
C PHE A 393 -9.28 16.16 14.26
N LEU A 394 -7.99 16.49 14.21
CA LEU A 394 -7.50 17.78 13.73
C LEU A 394 -7.33 17.80 12.21
N VAL A 395 -7.20 16.61 11.61
CA VAL A 395 -7.13 16.44 10.16
C VAL A 395 -8.29 15.58 9.69
N GLU A 396 -9.11 16.15 8.83
CA GLU A 396 -10.26 15.49 8.22
C GLU A 396 -9.94 15.04 6.78
N PRO A 397 -10.52 13.92 6.31
CA PRO A 397 -10.50 13.56 4.90
C PRO A 397 -11.06 14.66 4.00
N PRO A 398 -10.44 14.90 2.82
CA PRO A 398 -10.97 15.88 1.88
C PRO A 398 -12.37 15.45 1.38
N PRO A 399 -13.25 16.41 1.04
CA PRO A 399 -14.56 16.10 0.49
C PRO A 399 -14.52 15.33 -0.86
N ALA A 400 -13.48 15.57 -1.66
CA ALA A 400 -13.20 14.91 -2.93
C ALA A 400 -11.69 14.99 -3.26
N GLY A 401 -11.20 14.01 -4.03
CA GLY A 401 -9.81 13.92 -4.48
C GLY A 401 -8.80 13.58 -3.38
N SER A 402 -7.51 13.62 -3.74
CA SER A 402 -6.40 13.47 -2.80
C SER A 402 -6.14 14.78 -2.06
N GLY A 403 -6.16 14.71 -0.73
CA GLY A 403 -5.76 15.81 0.14
C GLY A 403 -4.24 15.90 0.22
N GLU A 404 -3.72 17.03 0.70
CA GLU A 404 -2.28 17.15 0.97
C GLU A 404 -1.85 16.09 2.00
N PRO A 405 -0.71 15.41 1.80
CA PRO A 405 -0.19 14.47 2.79
C PRO A 405 0.08 15.16 4.13
N VAL A 406 -0.50 14.62 5.20
CA VAL A 406 -0.12 14.96 6.57
C VAL A 406 1.28 14.45 6.80
N LYS A 407 2.18 15.33 7.24
CA LYS A 407 3.55 14.95 7.58
C LYS A 407 3.54 14.01 8.80
N VAL A 408 4.43 13.04 8.79
CA VAL A 408 4.71 12.20 9.97
C VAL A 408 5.06 13.12 11.14
N ASN A 409 4.63 12.74 12.34
CA ASN A 409 4.77 13.49 13.59
C ASN A 409 3.95 14.81 13.69
N ALA A 410 3.17 15.18 12.67
CA ALA A 410 2.24 16.31 12.78
C ALA A 410 1.02 15.96 13.64
N ALA A 411 0.40 16.97 14.26
CA ALA A 411 -0.79 16.83 15.09
C ALA A 411 -1.95 16.20 14.29
N LEU A 412 -2.56 15.15 14.84
CA LEU A 412 -3.59 14.37 14.16
C LEU A 412 -4.93 14.38 14.90
N ALA A 413 -4.93 14.17 16.21
CA ALA A 413 -6.15 14.11 17.01
C ALA A 413 -5.87 14.47 18.47
N HIS A 414 -6.89 14.98 19.16
CA HIS A 414 -6.88 15.15 20.62
C HIS A 414 -7.73 14.08 21.30
N ALA A 415 -7.14 13.43 22.30
CA ALA A 415 -7.84 12.57 23.25
C ALA A 415 -8.52 13.39 24.36
N ARG A 416 -9.57 12.82 24.97
CA ARG A 416 -10.35 13.45 26.05
C ARG A 416 -9.57 13.60 27.35
#